data_AF-A0A3A9LBE0-F1
#
_entry.id   AF-A0A3A9LBE0-F1
#
_cell.length_a   1.000
_cell.length_b   1.000
_cell.length_c   1.000
_cell.angle_alpha   90.00
_cell.angle_beta   90.00
_cell.angle_gamma   90.00
#
_symmetry.space_group_name_H-M   'P 1'
#
loop_
_entity.id
_entity.type
_entity.pdbx_description
1 polymer ?
#
loop_
_entity_poly.entity_id
_entity_poly.type
_entity_poly.pdbx_seq_one_letter_code
_entity_poly.pdbx_strand_id
1 'polypeptide(L)' 'MDRKLFDTEARLFCQQQQELIFNEFCNQVIKLLTKNPQGLTIANVQTCIGMSYKTAMRVLALVAVEKDGKFYPDGGIR' A
#
# COMPACT_ATOMS: atom_id res chain seq x y z
N MET A 1 23.56 26.12 15.12
CA MET A 1 23.02 25.03 14.29
C MET A 1 21.91 25.60 13.43
N ASP A 2 22.00 25.40 12.12
CA ASP A 2 21.14 26.05 11.12
C ASP A 2 19.76 25.37 11.10
N ARG A 3 18.71 26.10 11.47
CA ARG A 3 17.34 25.59 11.61
C ARG A 3 16.83 24.92 10.32
N LYS A 4 17.31 25.39 9.16
CA LYS A 4 17.00 24.85 7.83
C LYS A 4 17.55 23.44 7.59
N LEU A 5 18.70 23.09 8.20
CA LEU A 5 19.31 21.77 8.04
C LEU A 5 18.48 20.71 8.78
N PHE A 6 18.09 21.02 10.02
CA PHE A 6 17.24 20.18 10.86
C PHE A 6 15.86 19.94 10.23
N ASP A 7 15.23 20.98 9.67
CA ASP A 7 13.95 20.85 8.97
C ASP A 7 14.04 19.95 7.72
N THR A 8 15.20 19.92 7.06
CA THR A 8 15.44 19.06 5.89
C THR A 8 15.63 17.61 6.30
N GLU A 9 16.44 17.36 7.33
CA GLU A 9 16.68 16.01 7.86
C GLU A 9 15.40 15.39 8.41
N ALA A 10 14.58 16.15 9.14
CA ALA A 10 13.29 15.70 9.65
C ALA A 10 12.32 15.32 8.51
N ARG A 11 12.28 16.10 7.42
CA ARG A 11 11.47 15.78 6.23
C ARG A 11 11.92 14.49 5.55
N LEU A 12 13.23 14.31 5.36
CA LEU A 12 13.80 13.10 4.76
C LEU A 12 13.48 11.86 5.62
N PHE A 13 13.60 11.97 6.94
CA PHE A 13 13.23 10.90 7.85
C PHE A 13 11.74 10.53 7.74
N CYS A 14 10.84 11.53 7.77
CA CYS A 14 9.41 11.29 7.61
C CYS A 14 9.08 10.63 6.27
N GLN A 15 9.75 11.03 5.18
CA GLN A 15 9.55 10.43 3.87
C GLN A 15 9.98 8.96 3.87
N GLN A 16 11.16 8.64 4.40
CA GLN A 16 11.63 7.25 4.49
C GLN A 16 10.66 6.37 5.31
N GLN A 17 10.15 6.88 6.43
CA GLN A 17 9.16 6.15 7.23
C GLN A 17 7.86 5.91 6.45
N GLN A 18 7.39 6.90 5.68
CA GLN A 18 6.20 6.73 4.84
C GLN A 18 6.42 5.68 3.74
N GLU A 19 7.59 5.65 3.11
CA GLU A 19 7.94 4.65 2.11
C GLU A 19 7.97 3.24 2.71
N LEU A 20 8.56 3.07 3.90
CA LEU A 20 8.57 1.79 4.61
C LEU A 20 7.15 1.30 4.95
N ILE A 21 6.30 2.19 5.47
CA ILE A 21 4.90 1.86 5.79
C ILE A 21 4.13 1.48 4.52
N PHE A 22 4.35 2.22 3.42
CA PHE A 22 3.70 1.93 2.16
C PHE A 22 4.11 0.56 1.60
N ASN A 23 5.41 0.24 1.63
CA ASN A 23 5.91 -1.07 1.20
C ASN A 23 5.36 -2.21 2.06
N GLU A 24 5.21 -2.00 3.36
CA GLU A 24 4.58 -2.98 4.24
C GLU A 24 3.11 -3.21 3.86
N PHE A 25 2.36 -2.14 3.56
CA PHE A 25 0.99 -2.30 3.04
C PHE A 25 0.94 -3.07 1.72
N CYS A 26 1.85 -2.82 0.79
CA CYS A 26 1.95 -3.61 -0.44
C CYS A 26 2.13 -5.10 -0.14
N ASN A 27 3.06 -5.46 0.74
CA ASN A 27 3.31 -6.85 1.13
C ASN A 27 2.08 -7.50 1.79
N GLN A 28 1.38 -6.76 2.65
CA GLN A 28 0.17 -7.26 3.30
C GLN A 28 -0.98 -7.47 2.30
N VAL A 29 -1.16 -6.54 1.35
CA VAL A 29 -2.18 -6.68 0.29
C VAL A 29 -1.88 -7.87 -0.61
N ILE A 30 -0.63 -8.07 -1.04
CA ILE A 30 -0.22 -9.24 -1.84
C ILE A 30 -0.61 -10.53 -1.10
N LYS A 31 -0.18 -10.68 0.16
CA LYS A 31 -0.50 -11.86 0.98
C LYS A 31 -2.02 -12.04 1.15
N LEU A 32 -2.76 -10.95 1.32
CA LEU A 32 -4.20 -10.98 1.47
C LEU A 32 -4.89 -11.45 0.18
N LEU A 33 -4.48 -10.94 -0.98
CA LEU A 33 -5.04 -11.31 -2.28
C LEU A 33 -4.71 -12.75 -2.66
N THR A 34 -3.49 -13.22 -2.40
CA THR A 34 -3.11 -14.63 -2.63
C THR A 34 -3.97 -15.61 -1.83
N LYS A 35 -4.41 -15.22 -0.62
CA LYS A 35 -5.33 -16.04 0.21
C LYS A 35 -6.79 -15.97 -0.25
N ASN A 36 -7.14 -15.06 -1.16
CA ASN A 36 -8.50 -14.79 -1.59
C ASN A 36 -8.61 -14.84 -3.13
N PRO A 37 -8.56 -16.04 -3.76
CA PRO A 37 -8.59 -16.19 -5.21
C PRO A 37 -9.88 -15.67 -5.88
N GLN A 38 -10.96 -15.51 -5.11
CA GLN A 38 -12.24 -14.94 -5.55
C GLN A 38 -12.21 -13.41 -5.78
N GLY A 39 -11.08 -12.76 -5.44
CA GLY A 39 -10.90 -11.32 -5.51
C GLY A 39 -11.53 -10.58 -4.33
N LEU A 40 -11.00 -9.40 -4.02
CA LEU A 40 -11.45 -8.56 -2.91
C LEU A 40 -11.86 -7.17 -3.37
N THR A 41 -12.85 -6.58 -2.72
CA THR A 41 -13.19 -5.17 -2.94
C THR A 41 -12.24 -4.26 -2.17
N ILE A 42 -12.18 -2.97 -2.54
CA ILE A 42 -11.41 -1.96 -1.80
C ILE A 42 -11.83 -1.91 -0.32
N ALA A 43 -13.15 -2.00 -0.05
CA ALA A 43 -13.68 -1.99 1.31
C ALA A 43 -13.15 -3.17 2.14
N ASN A 44 -13.03 -4.36 1.54
CA ASN A 44 -12.42 -5.52 2.21
C ASN A 44 -10.95 -5.25 2.55
N VAL A 45 -10.18 -4.73 1.58
CA VAL A 45 -8.75 -4.43 1.77
C VAL A 45 -8.53 -3.40 2.87
N GLN A 46 -9.32 -2.31 2.87
CA GLN A 46 -9.26 -1.28 3.92
C GLN A 46 -9.55 -1.85 5.31
N THR A 47 -10.57 -2.70 5.41
CA THR A 47 -11.02 -3.27 6.70
C THR A 47 -10.01 -4.29 7.21
N CYS A 48 -9.47 -5.14 6.34
CA CYS A 48 -8.53 -6.18 6.73
C CYS A 48 -7.15 -5.64 7.14
N ILE A 49 -6.70 -4.55 6.54
CA ILE A 49 -5.34 -4.03 6.77
C ILE A 49 -5.35 -2.75 7.61
N GLY A 50 -6.47 -2.03 7.69
CA GLY A 50 -6.55 -0.78 8.44
C GLY A 50 -5.88 0.37 7.71
N MET A 51 -6.32 0.65 6.47
CA MET A 51 -5.78 1.76 5.68
C MET A 51 -6.87 2.65 5.07
N SER A 52 -6.48 3.89 4.75
CA SER A 52 -7.38 4.84 4.07
C SER A 52 -7.72 4.37 2.66
N TYR A 53 -8.86 4.83 2.12
CA TYR A 53 -9.28 4.52 0.75
C TYR A 53 -8.21 4.93 -0.27
N LYS A 54 -7.63 6.12 -0.10
CA LYS A 54 -6.58 6.65 -0.97
C LYS A 54 -5.32 5.77 -0.93
N THR A 55 -4.95 5.29 0.26
CA THR A 55 -3.81 4.36 0.41
C THR A 55 -4.11 3.03 -0.26
N ALA A 56 -5.30 2.46 -0.02
CA ALA A 56 -5.73 1.21 -0.62
C ALA A 56 -5.69 1.26 -2.15
N MET A 57 -6.23 2.32 -2.76
CA MET A 57 -6.18 2.52 -4.20
C MET A 57 -4.75 2.57 -4.74
N ARG A 58 -3.85 3.29 -4.07
CA ARG A 58 -2.44 3.38 -4.50
C ARG A 58 -1.73 2.04 -4.41
N VAL A 59 -1.96 1.28 -3.33
CA VAL A 59 -1.36 -0.03 -3.16
C VAL A 59 -1.91 -1.01 -4.20
N LEU A 60 -3.24 -1.07 -4.35
CA LEU A 60 -3.91 -1.97 -5.29
C LEU A 60 -3.51 -1.70 -6.75
N ALA A 61 -3.33 -0.43 -7.12
CA ALA A 61 -2.84 -0.08 -8.45
C ALA A 61 -1.44 -0.60 -8.77
N LEU A 62 -0.63 -0.95 -7.75
CA LEU A 62 0.71 -1.48 -7.93
C LEU A 62 0.78 -3.02 -7.88
N VAL A 63 -0.11 -3.67 -7.13
CA VAL A 63 0.06 -5.09 -6.77
C VAL A 63 -1.08 -6.00 -7.22
N ALA A 64 -2.11 -5.45 -7.86
CA ALA A 64 -3.32 -6.17 -8.17
C ALA A 64 -3.88 -5.80 -9.54
N VAL A 65 -4.71 -6.69 -10.08
CA VAL A 65 -5.50 -6.45 -11.29
C VAL A 65 -6.96 -6.25 -10.88
N GLU A 66 -7.56 -5.15 -11.33
CA GLU A 66 -8.98 -4.90 -11.14
C GLU A 66 -9.81 -5.59 -12.24
N LYS A 67 -10.82 -6.36 -11.82
CA LYS A 67 -11.83 -6.94 -12.69
C LYS A 67 -13.18 -6.95 -11.97
N ASP A 68 -14.22 -6.44 -12.63
CA ASP A 68 -15.60 -6.43 -12.12
C ASP A 68 -15.74 -5.83 -10.71
N GLY A 69 -14.98 -4.76 -10.41
CA GLY A 69 -14.98 -4.09 -9.10
C GLY A 69 -14.28 -4.85 -7.97
N LYS A 70 -13.53 -5.90 -8.31
CA LYS A 70 -12.69 -6.67 -7.39
C LYS A 70 -11.24 -6.66 -7.84
N PHE A 71 -10.35 -6.79 -6.88
CA PHE A 71 -8.92 -6.85 -7.07
C PHE A 71 -8.43 -8.27 -6.85
N TYR A 72 -7.61 -8.74 -7.79
CA TYR A 72 -7.03 -10.07 -7.83
C TYR A 72 -5.52 -9.95 -7.71
N PRO A 73 -4.84 -10.97 -7.14
CA PRO A 73 -3.38 -10.96 -7.11
C PRO A 73 -2.87 -10.89 -8.55
N ASP A 74 -2.08 -9.85 -8.85
CA ASP A 74 -1.26 -9.87 -10.05
C ASP A 74 -0.26 -11.02 -9.86
N GLY A 75 -0.10 -11.90 -10.85
CA GLY A 75 0.53 -13.22 -10.73
C GLY A 75 2.03 -13.24 -10.33
N GLY A 76 2.57 -12.13 -9.86
CA GLY A 76 3.89 -11.98 -9.31
C GLY A 76 4.95 -11.60 -10.34
N ILE A 77 5.46 -10.37 -10.17
CA ILE A 77 6.81 -9.88 -10.50
C ILE A 77 7.11 -9.61 -11.99
N ARG A 78 7.26 -8.31 -12.31
CA ARG A 78 8.33 -7.82 -13.19
C ARG A 78 9.34 -7.06 -12.37
#